data_AF-A0A838V9W1-F1
#
_entry.id   AF-A0A838V9W1-F1
#
_cell.length_a   1.000
_cell.length_b   1.000
_cell.length_c   1.000
_cell.angle_alpha   90.00
_cell.angle_beta   90.00
_cell.angle_gamma   90.00
#
_symmetry.space_group_name_H-M   'P 1'
#
loop_
_entity.id
_entity.type
_entity.pdbx_description
1 polymer ?
#
loop_
_entity_poly.entity_id
_entity_poly.type
_entity_poly.pdbx_seq_one_letter_code
_entity_poly.pdbx_strand_id
1 'polypeptide(L)' 'MPFVEVNWYEGRTDEQKAEIAKRIEAALIEVAGVPPDHCWIKFSDSKKTDFIIGEAAE' A
#
# COMPACT_ATOMS: atom_id res chain seq x y z
N MET A 1 -5.07 -0.17 15.79
CA MET A 1 -5.72 0.20 14.53
C MET A 1 -4.63 0.70 13.58
N PRO A 2 -3.96 -0.22 12.85
CA PRO A 2 -2.95 0.13 11.86
C PRO A 2 -3.54 0.89 10.67
N PHE A 3 -2.76 1.87 10.19
CA PHE A 3 -2.99 2.57 8.93
C PHE A 3 -1.78 2.36 8.04
N VAL A 4 -2.01 1.85 6.84
CA VAL A 4 -0.98 1.61 5.83
C VAL A 4 -1.26 2.51 4.62
N GLU A 5 -0.28 3.32 4.24
CA GLU A 5 -0.33 4.09 3.00
C GLU A 5 0.68 3.53 2.00
N VAL A 6 0.18 3.15 0.82
CA VAL A 6 0.99 2.68 -0.29
C VAL A 6 1.17 3.84 -1.25
N ASN A 7 2.38 4.41 -1.29
CA ASN A 7 2.77 5.41 -2.26
C ASN A 7 3.39 4.71 -3.47
N TRP A 8 2.82 4.94 -4.65
CA TRP A 8 3.30 4.29 -5.87
C TRP A 8 2.96 5.11 -7.12
N TYR A 9 3.49 4.68 -8.26
CA TYR A 9 3.12 5.29 -9.53
C TYR A 9 1.68 4.99 -9.91
N GLU A 10 1.01 5.94 -10.55
CA GLU A 10 -0.33 5.78 -11.12
C GLU A 10 -0.39 4.67 -12.19
N GLY A 11 -1.61 4.26 -12.56
CA GLY A 11 -1.87 3.34 -13.68
C GLY A 11 -2.18 1.88 -13.30
N ARG A 12 -2.41 1.58 -12.02
CA ARG A 12 -2.85 0.25 -11.57
C ARG A 12 -4.36 0.19 -11.56
N THR A 13 -4.91 -0.99 -11.88
CA THR A 13 -6.35 -1.21 -11.88
C THR A 13 -6.88 -1.36 -10.45
N ASP A 14 -8.19 -1.20 -10.29
CA ASP A 14 -8.85 -1.35 -8.99
C ASP A 14 -8.74 -2.79 -8.47
N GLU A 15 -8.75 -3.80 -9.34
CA GLU A 15 -8.55 -5.19 -8.97
C GLU A 15 -7.14 -5.44 -8.40
N GLN A 16 -6.12 -4.80 -8.99
CA GLN A 16 -4.75 -4.87 -8.47
C GLN A 16 -4.66 -4.23 -7.08
N LYS A 17 -5.28 -3.06 -6.88
CA LYS A 17 -5.34 -2.39 -5.57
C LYS A 17 -6.07 -3.26 -4.54
N ALA A 18 -7.20 -3.84 -4.90
CA ALA A 18 -8.00 -4.69 -4.02
C ALA A 18 -7.23 -5.94 -3.57
N GLU A 19 -6.55 -6.63 -4.50
CA GLU A 19 -5.77 -7.82 -4.16
C GLU A 19 -4.56 -7.47 -3.27
N ILE A 20 -3.90 -6.34 -3.51
CA ILE A 20 -2.79 -5.87 -2.65
C ILE A 20 -3.31 -5.52 -1.26
N ALA A 21 -4.43 -4.79 -1.15
CA ALA A 21 -5.02 -4.43 0.14
C ALA A 21 -5.36 -5.68 0.96
N LYS A 22 -5.98 -6.68 0.34
CA LYS A 22 -6.31 -7.96 0.97
C LYS A 22 -5.08 -8.68 1.53
N ARG A 23 -3.97 -8.67 0.79
CA ARG A 23 -2.71 -9.31 1.24
C ARG A 23 -2.05 -8.55 2.38
N ILE A 24 -2.06 -7.21 2.34
CA ILE A 24 -1.57 -6.37 3.44
C ILE A 24 -2.41 -6.59 4.69
N GLU A 25 -3.73 -6.59 4.56
CA GLU A 25 -4.67 -6.84 5.65
C GLU A 25 -4.43 -8.22 6.29
N ALA A 26 -4.30 -9.28 5.47
CA ALA A 26 -4.00 -10.61 5.95
C ALA A 26 -2.70 -10.65 6.77
N ALA A 27 -1.63 -10.00 6.30
CA ALA A 27 -0.38 -9.92 7.04
C ALA A 27 -0.55 -9.19 8.39
N LEU A 28 -1.34 -8.11 8.44
CA LEU A 28 -1.62 -7.39 9.69
C LEU A 28 -2.42 -8.24 10.68
N ILE A 29 -3.39 -9.01 10.20
CA ILE A 29 -4.19 -9.91 11.04
C ILE A 29 -3.32 -11.07 11.55
N GLU A 30 -2.64 -11.78 10.65
CA GLU A 30 -1.92 -13.01 10.96
C GLU A 30 -0.64 -12.77 11.78
N VAL A 31 0.12 -11.72 11.48
CA VAL A 31 1.43 -11.47 12.10
C VAL A 31 1.32 -10.52 13.29
N ALA A 32 0.53 -9.45 13.14
CA ALA A 32 0.41 -8.43 14.19
C ALA A 32 -0.81 -8.63 15.11
N GLY A 33 -1.65 -9.66 14.86
CA GLY A 33 -2.80 -9.99 15.71
C GLY A 33 -3.89 -8.93 15.72
N VAL A 34 -4.00 -8.15 14.64
CA VAL A 34 -4.97 -7.04 14.55
C VAL A 34 -6.36 -7.59 14.22
N PRO A 35 -7.44 -7.09 14.86
CA PRO A 35 -8.80 -7.42 14.46
C PRO A 35 -9.06 -7.01 12.99
N PRO A 36 -9.77 -7.81 12.18
CA PRO A 36 -10.02 -7.52 10.77
C PRO A 36 -10.64 -6.13 10.54
N ASP A 37 -11.54 -5.73 11.41
CA ASP A 37 -12.28 -4.47 11.39
C ASP A 37 -11.43 -3.23 11.78
N HIS A 38 -10.15 -3.42 12.09
CA HIS A 38 -9.23 -2.37 12.54
C HIS A 38 -8.04 -2.11 11.60
N CYS A 39 -8.10 -2.57 10.35
CA CYS A 39 -7.04 -2.38 9.34
C CYS A 39 -7.46 -1.39 8.24
N TRP A 40 -6.73 -0.28 8.08
CA TRP A 40 -6.99 0.69 7.01
C TRP A 40 -5.83 0.75 6.02
N ILE A 41 -6.12 0.59 4.72
CA ILE A 41 -5.16 0.66 3.63
C ILE A 41 -5.58 1.79 2.68
N LYS A 42 -4.68 2.74 2.43
CA LYS A 42 -4.87 3.84 1.48
C LYS A 42 -3.83 3.72 0.37
N PHE A 43 -4.28 3.85 -0.89
CA PHE A 43 -3.39 4.00 -2.03
C PHE A 43 -3.23 5.48 -2.36
N SER A 44 -1.98 5.89 -2.57
CA SER A 44 -1.58 7.22 -3.01
C SER A 44 -0.89 7.06 -4.36
N ASP A 45 -1.67 7.27 -5.43
CA ASP A 45 -1.19 7.25 -6.82
C ASP A 45 -0.54 8.60 -7.14
N SER A 46 0.74 8.59 -7.52
CA SER A 46 1.42 9.78 -8.01
C SER A 46 2.01 9.55 -9.40
N LYS A 47 2.19 10.63 -10.15
CA LYS A 47 2.89 10.58 -11.43
C LYS A 47 4.36 10.27 -11.17
N LYS A 48 5.05 9.73 -12.18
CA LYS A 48 6.50 9.53 -12.11
C LYS A 48 7.25 10.84 -11.79
N THR A 49 6.75 11.96 -12.29
CA THR A 49 7.31 13.30 -12.05
C THR A 49 7.17 13.78 -10.61
N ASP A 50 6.28 13.17 -9.82
CA ASP A 50 6.05 13.57 -8.44
C ASP A 50 7.07 12.94 -7.48
N PHE A 51 7.78 11.89 -7.94
CA PHE A 51 8.83 11.21 -7.19
C PHE A 51 10.21 11.76 -7.60
N ILE A 52 10.82 12.57 -6.74
CA ILE A 52 12.22 12.97 -6.86
C ILE A 52 13.06 12.05 -5.99
N ILE A 53 13.53 10.96 -6.57
CA ILE A 53 14.40 9.99 -5.90
C ILE A 53 15.82 10.28 -6.38
N GLY A 54 16.76 10.47 -5.43
CA GLY A 54 18.17 10.72 -5.76
C GLY A 54 18.78 9.58 -6.60
N GLU A 55 19.96 9.82 -7.19
CA GLU A 55 20.64 8.81 -8.02
C GLU A 55 20.70 7.47 -7.29
N ALA A 56 20.24 6.41 -7.96
CA ALA A 56 20.27 5.07 -7.44
C ALA A 56 21.73 4.74 -7.07
N ALA A 57 21.97 4.38 -5.81
CA ALA A 57 23.25 3.82 -5.42
C ALA A 57 23.52 2.58 -6.30
N GLU A 58 24.64 2.60 -7.00
CA GLU A 58 25.14 1.55 -7.91
C GLU A 58 25.38 0.22 -7.19
#